data_AF-A0A6G1IFN2-F1
#
_entry.id   AF-A0A6G1IFN2-F1
#
_cell.length_a   1.000
_cell.length_b   1.000
_cell.length_c   1.000
_cell.angle_alpha   90.00
_cell.angle_beta   90.00
_cell.angle_gamma   90.00
#
_symmetry.space_group_name_H-M   'P 1'
#
loop_
_entity.id
_entity.type
_entity.pdbx_description
1 polymer ?
#
loop_
_entity_poly.entity_id
_entity_poly.type
_entity_poly.pdbx_seq_one_letter_code
_entity_poly.pdbx_strand_id
1 'polypeptide(L)'
;MDKQPASRPWSLKRKLLLGGVAGLVILGLALGLGLGLTIGRQDDDNDNGDDSPVTTGSPLPTPTGSLPWRPSPTDTWQIVLQNNIILDSTATSVTPNASVYDIDLFDTPKETIDKLHALGKKVICYFSGGSYEEGRPDSEDFKEEDKGKELDGWPGERWLRLDSENVRGIMKKRVELAKDKGCDGVDPDNVDGYQNDNGLSLTANSSIAFMQYLSNLTSPLSLTLGLKNAGDIIPDVLPVVHFSVNEQCVEMKECSTFHAFIDAGKPVFHIEYPENAGEGENENGLKKDVVSKYCGTSGDAEGRDGFSTVLKKMDLDGWVEYCDEKVEVTAVNQTTTTATDGKRV
;
A
#
# COMPACT_ATOMS: atom_id res chain seq x y z
N MET A 1 -49.69 0.12 -33.29
CA MET A 1 -48.59 1.08 -33.36
C MET A 1 -48.69 2.00 -32.16
N ASP A 2 -47.95 1.69 -31.09
CA ASP A 2 -47.82 2.58 -29.93
C ASP A 2 -46.39 3.13 -29.89
N LYS A 3 -46.28 4.46 -29.88
CA LYS A 3 -45.01 5.20 -29.89
C LYS A 3 -44.46 5.31 -28.46
N GLN A 4 -43.20 4.92 -28.27
CA GLN A 4 -42.43 5.25 -27.06
C GLN A 4 -42.24 6.77 -26.91
N PRO A 5 -42.26 7.32 -25.67
CA PRO A 5 -41.94 8.72 -25.43
C PRO A 5 -40.42 8.96 -25.48
N ALA A 6 -40.02 10.01 -26.19
CA ALA A 6 -38.64 10.46 -26.34
C ALA A 6 -38.04 10.95 -25.02
N SER A 7 -36.80 10.53 -24.72
CA SER A 7 -36.02 11.03 -23.59
C SER A 7 -35.56 12.46 -23.85
N ARG A 8 -35.78 13.35 -22.87
CA ARG A 8 -35.30 14.74 -22.92
C ARG A 8 -33.79 14.80 -22.63
N PRO A 9 -32.99 15.52 -23.44
CA PRO A 9 -31.58 15.69 -23.15
C PRO A 9 -31.38 16.54 -21.89
N TRP A 10 -30.50 16.07 -21.00
CA TRP A 10 -30.18 16.74 -19.74
C TRP A 10 -29.53 18.11 -19.96
N SER A 11 -29.91 19.09 -19.14
CA SER A 11 -29.36 20.44 -19.20
C SER A 11 -27.89 20.46 -18.78
N LEU A 12 -27.09 21.31 -19.45
CA LEU A 12 -25.64 21.46 -19.22
C LEU A 12 -25.29 21.72 -17.75
N LYS A 13 -26.18 22.40 -17.01
CA LYS A 13 -25.99 22.70 -15.57
C LYS A 13 -25.99 21.45 -14.69
N ARG A 14 -26.74 20.40 -15.04
CA ARG A 14 -26.74 19.12 -14.31
C ARG A 14 -25.51 18.27 -14.61
N LYS A 15 -24.99 18.34 -15.84
CA LYS A 15 -23.72 17.70 -16.23
C LYS A 15 -22.52 18.35 -15.54
N LEU A 16 -22.52 19.68 -15.39
CA LEU A 16 -21.46 20.40 -14.67
C LEU A 16 -21.52 20.18 -13.16
N LEU A 17 -22.71 20.07 -12.55
CA LEU A 17 -22.86 19.74 -11.13
C LEU A 17 -22.42 18.30 -10.81
N LEU A 18 -22.73 17.32 -11.67
CA LEU A 18 -22.26 15.94 -11.49
C LEU A 18 -20.78 15.75 -11.85
N GLY A 19 -20.28 16.44 -12.88
CA GLY A 19 -18.85 16.46 -13.21
C GLY A 19 -18.00 17.15 -12.14
N GLY A 20 -18.51 18.21 -11.51
CA GLY A 20 -17.85 18.88 -10.39
C GLY A 20 -17.84 18.05 -9.10
N VAL A 21 -18.91 17.30 -8.81
CA VAL A 21 -18.97 16.41 -7.65
C VAL A 21 -18.13 15.13 -7.87
N ALA A 22 -18.15 14.55 -9.08
CA ALA A 22 -17.26 13.43 -9.42
C ALA A 22 -15.78 13.83 -9.39
N GLY A 23 -15.44 15.02 -9.90
CA GLY A 23 -14.08 15.56 -9.84
C GLY A 23 -13.58 15.81 -8.41
N LEU A 24 -14.45 16.30 -7.50
CA LEU A 24 -14.08 16.53 -6.10
C LEU A 24 -13.95 15.23 -5.28
N VAL A 25 -14.75 14.20 -5.59
CA VAL A 25 -14.64 12.88 -4.95
C VAL A 25 -13.40 12.13 -5.45
N ILE A 26 -13.06 12.23 -6.73
CA ILE A 26 -11.83 11.64 -7.29
C ILE A 26 -10.58 12.34 -6.74
N LEU A 27 -10.59 13.68 -6.62
CA LEU A 27 -9.49 14.40 -5.99
C LEU A 27 -9.33 14.01 -4.51
N GLY A 28 -10.43 13.81 -3.78
CA GLY A 28 -10.39 13.38 -2.37
C GLY A 28 -9.92 11.93 -2.16
N LEU A 29 -10.10 11.04 -3.15
CA LEU A 29 -9.63 9.64 -3.11
C LEU A 29 -8.15 9.52 -3.49
N ALA A 30 -7.64 10.40 -4.37
CA ALA A 30 -6.20 10.52 -4.62
C ALA A 30 -5.45 11.14 -3.41
N LEU A 31 -6.17 11.87 -2.55
CA LEU A 31 -5.59 12.57 -1.40
C LEU A 31 -5.47 11.73 -0.12
N GLY A 32 -6.02 10.50 -0.10
CA GLY A 32 -6.07 9.69 1.11
C GLY A 32 -4.95 8.68 1.30
N LEU A 33 -4.18 8.40 0.26
CA LEU A 33 -2.89 7.75 0.44
C LEU A 33 -2.03 8.70 1.29
N GLY A 34 -1.15 8.15 2.13
CA GLY A 34 -0.11 8.92 2.81
C GLY A 34 0.74 9.66 1.79
N LEU A 35 0.22 10.77 1.28
CA LEU A 35 0.83 11.57 0.26
C LEU A 35 1.98 12.26 0.96
N GLY A 36 3.16 11.64 0.86
CA GLY A 36 4.44 12.30 0.97
C GLY A 36 4.62 13.35 -0.13
N LEU A 37 3.65 14.24 -0.30
CA LEU A 37 3.73 15.40 -1.18
C LEU A 37 4.84 16.30 -0.65
N THR A 38 6.07 16.06 -1.11
CA THR A 38 7.14 17.05 -1.09
C THR A 38 6.74 18.16 -2.06
N ILE A 39 5.92 19.10 -1.61
CA ILE A 39 5.66 20.33 -2.37
C ILE A 39 6.97 21.13 -2.39
N GLY A 40 7.74 20.95 -3.45
CA GLY A 40 8.80 21.86 -3.85
C GLY A 40 8.19 23.23 -4.11
N ARG A 41 8.26 24.11 -3.11
CA ARG A 41 7.74 25.48 -3.18
C ARG A 41 8.69 26.30 -4.05
N GLN A 42 8.31 26.50 -5.31
CA GLN A 42 8.98 27.41 -6.22
C GLN A 42 8.56 28.85 -5.89
N ASP A 43 9.22 29.44 -4.89
CA ASP A 43 9.21 30.89 -4.70
C ASP A 43 10.46 31.46 -5.38
N ASP A 44 10.25 32.19 -6.48
CA ASP A 44 11.23 33.10 -7.06
C ASP A 44 11.59 34.16 -6.01
N ASP A 45 12.75 34.05 -5.36
CA ASP A 45 13.66 35.17 -5.15
C ASP A 45 14.97 34.73 -4.47
N ASN A 46 16.06 35.34 -4.96
CA ASN A 46 17.45 35.12 -4.58
C ASN A 46 17.71 35.09 -3.06
N ASP A 47 18.24 33.98 -2.53
CA ASP A 47 19.44 34.00 -1.68
C ASP A 47 20.08 32.61 -1.56
N ASN A 48 21.41 32.57 -1.43
CA ASN A 48 22.18 31.33 -1.28
C ASN A 48 21.79 30.59 0.01
N GLY A 49 21.09 29.46 -0.13
CA GLY A 49 20.78 28.54 0.95
C GLY A 49 21.00 27.09 0.51
N ASP A 50 21.84 26.38 1.25
CA ASP A 50 22.19 24.97 1.12
C ASP A 50 20.94 24.07 1.15
N ASP A 51 20.53 23.56 -0.02
CA ASP A 51 19.45 22.59 -0.19
C ASP A 51 20.02 21.18 0.05
N SER A 52 20.33 20.90 1.31
CA SER A 52 20.75 19.58 1.77
C SER A 52 19.54 18.82 2.33
N PRO A 53 19.35 17.53 1.96
CA PRO A 53 18.28 16.72 2.53
C PRO A 53 18.45 16.63 4.05
N VAL A 54 17.35 16.79 4.79
CA VAL A 54 17.32 16.71 6.25
C VAL A 54 17.69 15.28 6.66
N THR A 55 18.98 15.02 6.83
CA THR A 55 19.49 13.74 7.31
C THR A 55 19.25 13.71 8.82
N THR A 56 18.17 13.07 9.28
CA THR A 56 17.74 13.13 10.68
C THR A 56 18.56 12.26 11.66
N GLY A 57 19.53 11.47 11.18
CA GLY A 57 20.40 10.70 12.04
C GLY A 57 21.45 9.90 11.27
N SER A 58 22.22 9.09 12.00
CA SER A 58 22.96 7.98 11.38
C SER A 58 21.99 6.83 11.11
N PRO A 59 22.14 6.08 10.00
CA PRO A 59 21.29 4.94 9.70
C PRO A 59 21.21 3.94 10.84
N LEU A 60 20.04 3.30 10.99
CA LEU A 60 19.85 2.25 11.98
C LEU A 60 20.84 1.08 11.74
N PRO A 61 21.31 0.41 12.80
CA PRO A 61 22.19 -0.74 12.64
C PRO A 61 21.42 -1.91 12.01
N THR A 62 22.05 -2.60 11.06
CA THR A 62 21.49 -3.84 10.50
C THR A 62 21.34 -4.92 11.58
N PRO A 63 20.19 -5.61 11.69
CA PRO A 63 20.02 -6.73 12.61
C PRO A 63 21.02 -7.86 12.32
N THR A 64 21.57 -8.48 13.37
CA THR A 64 22.64 -9.50 13.28
C THR A 64 22.15 -10.93 12.96
N GLY A 65 20.84 -11.10 12.70
CA GLY A 65 20.22 -12.40 12.41
C GLY A 65 20.11 -12.74 10.92
N SER A 66 20.18 -14.03 10.58
CA SER A 66 19.81 -14.52 9.25
C SER A 66 18.30 -14.79 9.18
N LEU A 67 17.63 -14.24 8.17
CA LEU A 67 16.23 -14.54 7.91
C LEU A 67 16.10 -15.79 7.01
N PRO A 68 15.05 -16.61 7.20
CA PRO A 68 14.81 -17.80 6.37
C PRO A 68 14.43 -17.45 4.93
N TRP A 69 13.88 -16.26 4.72
CA TRP A 69 13.56 -15.71 3.41
C TRP A 69 13.92 -14.23 3.39
N ARG A 70 14.43 -13.77 2.24
CA ARG A 70 14.54 -12.37 1.88
C ARG A 70 14.01 -12.25 0.46
N PRO A 71 13.11 -11.29 0.19
CA PRO A 71 12.59 -11.11 -1.16
C PRO A 71 13.69 -10.57 -2.08
N SER A 72 13.61 -10.92 -3.36
CA SER A 72 14.55 -10.56 -4.41
C SER A 72 14.00 -9.41 -5.26
N PRO A 73 14.83 -8.49 -5.80
CA PRO A 73 14.39 -7.49 -6.79
C PRO A 73 13.66 -8.06 -8.01
N THR A 74 13.82 -9.36 -8.30
CA THR A 74 13.16 -10.06 -9.41
C THR A 74 11.86 -10.77 -9.02
N ASP A 75 11.42 -10.68 -7.77
CA ASP A 75 10.21 -11.37 -7.31
C ASP A 75 8.95 -10.76 -7.92
N THR A 76 8.22 -11.55 -8.70
CA THR A 76 6.85 -11.19 -9.12
C THR A 76 5.89 -11.25 -7.95
N TRP A 77 4.90 -10.36 -7.91
CA TRP A 77 3.99 -10.28 -6.78
C TRP A 77 2.55 -10.01 -7.17
N GLN A 78 1.67 -10.23 -6.22
CA GLN A 78 0.26 -9.88 -6.24
C GLN A 78 -0.11 -9.36 -4.85
N ILE A 79 -0.94 -8.34 -4.81
CA ILE A 79 -1.53 -7.80 -3.58
C ILE A 79 -3.05 -7.89 -3.67
N VAL A 80 -3.67 -8.47 -2.64
CA VAL A 80 -5.13 -8.59 -2.52
C VAL A 80 -5.51 -8.30 -1.08
N LEU A 81 -6.01 -7.09 -0.84
CA LEU A 81 -6.41 -6.68 0.50
C LEU A 81 -7.93 -6.63 0.65
N GLN A 82 -8.65 -6.34 -0.43
CA GLN A 82 -10.11 -6.41 -0.43
C GLN A 82 -10.58 -7.83 -0.65
N ASN A 83 -11.27 -8.35 0.35
CA ASN A 83 -11.76 -9.73 0.41
C ASN A 83 -10.61 -10.76 0.48
N ASN A 84 -10.98 -12.01 0.76
CA ASN A 84 -10.03 -13.11 0.94
C ASN A 84 -9.87 -13.91 -0.34
N ILE A 85 -8.63 -14.29 -0.63
CA ILE A 85 -8.31 -15.23 -1.69
C ILE A 85 -9.04 -16.56 -1.46
N ILE A 86 -9.79 -17.02 -2.47
CA ILE A 86 -10.39 -18.35 -2.52
C ILE A 86 -9.42 -19.30 -3.22
N LEU A 87 -8.93 -20.27 -2.47
CA LEU A 87 -8.17 -21.40 -3.00
C LEU A 87 -8.84 -22.71 -2.58
N ASP A 88 -9.19 -23.53 -3.56
CA ASP A 88 -9.67 -24.88 -3.29
C ASP A 88 -8.56 -25.70 -2.60
N SER A 89 -8.94 -26.54 -1.65
CA SER A 89 -8.00 -27.44 -0.95
C SER A 89 -7.16 -28.30 -1.90
N THR A 90 -7.72 -28.65 -3.06
CA THR A 90 -7.08 -29.44 -4.13
C THR A 90 -6.35 -28.60 -5.17
N ALA A 91 -6.35 -27.26 -5.06
CA ALA A 91 -5.71 -26.38 -6.03
C ALA A 91 -4.23 -26.76 -6.24
N THR A 92 -3.80 -26.88 -7.48
CA THR A 92 -2.41 -27.17 -7.87
C THR A 92 -1.68 -25.93 -8.41
N SER A 93 -2.39 -24.80 -8.47
CA SER A 93 -1.89 -23.51 -8.92
C SER A 93 -2.72 -22.39 -8.30
N VAL A 94 -2.20 -21.17 -8.36
CA VAL A 94 -2.91 -19.93 -8.07
C VAL A 94 -2.70 -18.98 -9.25
N THR A 95 -3.67 -18.11 -9.49
CA THR A 95 -3.64 -17.07 -10.51
C THR A 95 -3.61 -15.71 -9.81
N PRO A 96 -2.70 -14.79 -10.18
CA PRO A 96 -1.57 -14.96 -11.09
C PRO A 96 -0.52 -15.96 -10.56
N ASN A 97 0.39 -16.46 -11.40
CA ASN A 97 1.49 -17.29 -10.90
C ASN A 97 2.64 -16.45 -10.31
N ALA A 98 2.33 -15.52 -9.41
CA ALA A 98 3.31 -14.67 -8.72
C ALA A 98 4.15 -15.48 -7.72
N SER A 99 5.33 -14.99 -7.33
CA SER A 99 6.16 -15.63 -6.29
C SER A 99 5.78 -15.16 -4.89
N VAL A 100 5.29 -13.93 -4.76
CA VAL A 100 4.89 -13.31 -3.48
C VAL A 100 3.42 -12.89 -3.53
N TYR A 101 2.70 -13.13 -2.43
CA TYR A 101 1.34 -12.64 -2.19
C TYR A 101 1.32 -11.76 -0.96
N ASP A 102 0.88 -10.52 -1.12
CA ASP A 102 0.58 -9.61 -0.03
C ASP A 102 -0.93 -9.59 0.23
N ILE A 103 -1.32 -9.89 1.47
CA ILE A 103 -2.71 -10.16 1.85
C ILE A 103 -3.03 -9.62 3.23
N ASP A 104 -4.31 -9.31 3.47
CA ASP A 104 -4.75 -8.79 4.76
C ASP A 104 -4.52 -9.80 5.90
N LEU A 105 -3.81 -9.35 6.96
CA LEU A 105 -3.46 -10.14 8.13
C LEU A 105 -4.68 -10.70 8.86
N PHE A 106 -5.75 -9.93 8.98
CA PHE A 106 -6.89 -10.30 9.81
C PHE A 106 -7.87 -11.18 9.04
N ASP A 107 -8.24 -10.71 7.84
CA ASP A 107 -9.34 -11.28 7.09
C ASP A 107 -8.92 -12.61 6.44
N THR A 108 -7.65 -12.78 6.03
CA THR A 108 -7.21 -14.00 5.33
C THR A 108 -6.99 -15.19 6.27
N PRO A 109 -7.70 -16.32 6.15
CA PRO A 109 -7.50 -17.48 7.03
C PRO A 109 -6.11 -18.10 6.90
N LYS A 110 -5.65 -18.76 7.98
CA LYS A 110 -4.35 -19.47 7.99
C LYS A 110 -4.29 -20.54 6.90
N GLU A 111 -5.40 -21.18 6.61
CA GLU A 111 -5.52 -22.24 5.61
C GLU A 111 -5.17 -21.73 4.20
N THR A 112 -5.50 -20.48 3.89
CA THR A 112 -5.14 -19.84 2.62
C THR A 112 -3.62 -19.64 2.53
N ILE A 113 -2.98 -19.20 3.63
CA ILE A 113 -1.52 -19.02 3.72
C ILE A 113 -0.81 -20.37 3.55
N ASP A 114 -1.24 -21.40 4.29
CA ASP A 114 -0.69 -22.75 4.18
C ASP A 114 -0.82 -23.29 2.76
N LYS A 115 -1.93 -22.97 2.08
CA LYS A 115 -2.14 -23.39 0.69
C LYS A 115 -1.23 -22.65 -0.29
N LEU A 116 -1.05 -21.34 -0.13
CA LEU A 116 -0.08 -20.55 -0.90
C LEU A 116 1.34 -21.10 -0.71
N HIS A 117 1.74 -21.43 0.52
CA HIS A 117 3.02 -22.07 0.80
C HIS A 117 3.16 -23.45 0.13
N ALA A 118 2.12 -24.28 0.15
CA ALA A 118 2.12 -25.57 -0.54
C ALA A 118 2.26 -25.42 -2.07
N LEU A 119 1.87 -24.27 -2.62
CA LEU A 119 2.07 -23.87 -4.02
C LEU A 119 3.43 -23.18 -4.26
N GLY A 120 4.32 -23.17 -3.26
CA GLY A 120 5.65 -22.59 -3.33
C GLY A 120 5.68 -21.07 -3.26
N LYS A 121 4.62 -20.44 -2.76
CA LYS A 121 4.49 -18.97 -2.66
C LYS A 121 5.04 -18.46 -1.34
N LYS A 122 5.43 -17.20 -1.34
CA LYS A 122 5.73 -16.43 -0.13
C LYS A 122 4.58 -15.51 0.20
N VAL A 123 4.34 -15.31 1.49
CA VAL A 123 3.20 -14.54 1.99
C VAL A 123 3.69 -13.38 2.84
N ILE A 124 3.34 -12.17 2.42
CA ILE A 124 3.44 -10.95 3.22
C ILE A 124 2.06 -10.69 3.81
N CYS A 125 2.00 -10.33 5.08
CA CYS A 125 0.75 -10.01 5.75
C CYS A 125 0.68 -8.52 6.03
N TYR A 126 -0.24 -7.86 5.34
CA TYR A 126 -0.60 -6.46 5.50
C TYR A 126 -1.33 -6.22 6.81
N PHE A 127 -0.99 -5.13 7.49
CA PHE A 127 -1.83 -4.51 8.51
C PHE A 127 -1.51 -3.02 8.61
N SER A 128 -2.46 -2.17 9.00
CA SER A 128 -2.10 -0.78 9.29
C SER A 128 -1.26 -0.69 10.57
N GLY A 129 -0.04 -0.16 10.43
CA GLY A 129 0.89 0.04 11.54
C GLY A 129 0.73 1.40 12.22
N GLY A 130 0.39 2.43 11.44
CA GLY A 130 0.30 3.82 11.91
C GLY A 130 -1.10 4.43 11.90
N SER A 131 -2.14 3.65 11.61
CA SER A 131 -3.53 4.09 11.75
C SER A 131 -4.40 3.08 12.53
N TYR A 132 -5.45 3.61 13.14
CA TYR A 132 -6.58 2.90 13.71
C TYR A 132 -7.61 2.67 12.62
N GLU A 133 -8.07 1.44 12.47
CA GLU A 133 -9.13 1.06 11.53
C GLU A 133 -10.34 0.55 12.33
N GLU A 134 -11.51 1.13 12.08
CA GLU A 134 -12.75 0.68 12.71
C GLU A 134 -13.10 -0.76 12.25
N GLY A 135 -13.57 -1.60 13.17
CA GLY A 135 -14.03 -2.95 12.87
C GLY A 135 -12.94 -4.00 12.74
N ARG A 136 -11.65 -3.66 12.93
CA ARG A 136 -10.61 -4.66 13.15
C ARG A 136 -10.90 -5.44 14.44
N PRO A 137 -10.58 -6.74 14.53
CA PRO A 137 -10.86 -7.53 15.74
C PRO A 137 -10.25 -6.99 17.04
N ASP A 138 -9.21 -6.16 16.92
CA ASP A 138 -8.50 -5.50 18.02
C ASP A 138 -8.79 -3.99 18.12
N SER A 139 -9.79 -3.45 17.40
CA SER A 139 -10.09 -2.01 17.38
C SER A 139 -10.42 -1.46 18.77
N GLU A 140 -11.08 -2.24 19.61
CA GLU A 140 -11.45 -1.86 20.99
C GLU A 140 -10.27 -1.84 21.97
N ASP A 141 -9.09 -2.37 21.58
CA ASP A 141 -7.87 -2.28 22.40
C ASP A 141 -7.24 -0.87 22.34
N PHE A 142 -7.55 -0.07 21.32
CA PHE A 142 -7.03 1.28 21.15
C PHE A 142 -7.77 2.29 22.05
N LYS A 143 -7.02 3.15 22.72
CA LYS A 143 -7.59 4.21 23.55
C LYS A 143 -7.79 5.48 22.73
N GLU A 144 -8.68 6.35 23.19
CA GLU A 144 -8.88 7.63 22.50
C GLU A 144 -7.61 8.50 22.52
N GLU A 145 -6.79 8.44 23.57
CA GLU A 145 -5.51 9.15 23.62
C GLU A 145 -4.42 8.59 22.70
N ASP A 146 -4.66 7.45 22.06
CA ASP A 146 -3.75 6.88 21.04
C ASP A 146 -4.04 7.44 19.64
N LYS A 147 -5.24 8.01 19.43
CA LYS A 147 -5.78 8.36 18.12
C LYS A 147 -5.63 9.86 17.84
N GLY A 148 -5.27 10.19 16.61
CA GLY A 148 -5.14 11.53 16.06
C GLY A 148 -6.34 11.94 15.21
N LYS A 149 -6.06 12.74 14.19
CA LYS A 149 -7.02 13.12 13.15
C LYS A 149 -7.37 11.92 12.28
N GLU A 150 -8.52 12.03 11.62
CA GLU A 150 -8.90 11.08 10.57
C GLU A 150 -7.90 11.17 9.40
N LEU A 151 -7.69 10.03 8.73
CA LEU A 151 -6.94 10.01 7.48
C LEU A 151 -7.82 10.66 6.40
N ASP A 152 -7.22 11.52 5.58
CA ASP A 152 -7.91 12.08 4.43
C ASP A 152 -8.35 10.92 3.51
N GLY A 153 -9.52 11.01 2.88
CA GLY A 153 -10.01 9.95 1.99
C GLY A 153 -10.51 8.65 2.66
N TRP A 154 -10.20 8.41 3.94
CA TRP A 154 -10.56 7.18 4.70
C TRP A 154 -11.41 7.48 5.94
N PRO A 155 -12.74 7.62 5.80
CA PRO A 155 -13.62 7.95 6.92
C PRO A 155 -13.58 6.89 8.03
N GLY A 156 -13.40 7.33 9.27
CA GLY A 156 -13.33 6.45 10.46
C GLY A 156 -11.93 5.90 10.75
N GLU A 157 -11.01 6.00 9.80
CA GLU A 157 -9.61 5.65 10.02
C GLU A 157 -8.84 6.83 10.63
N ARG A 158 -8.00 6.60 11.63
CA ARG A 158 -7.33 7.68 12.39
C ARG A 158 -5.85 7.44 12.59
N TRP A 159 -5.03 8.47 12.47
CA TRP A 159 -3.59 8.38 12.73
C TRP A 159 -3.30 7.93 14.16
N LEU A 160 -2.23 7.15 14.37
CA LEU A 160 -1.85 6.63 15.67
C LEU A 160 -0.60 7.30 16.24
N ARG A 161 -0.56 7.40 17.57
CA ARG A 161 0.65 7.76 18.30
C ARG A 161 1.64 6.60 18.34
N LEU A 162 2.62 6.65 17.43
CA LEU A 162 3.64 5.59 17.24
C LEU A 162 4.55 5.34 18.46
N ASP A 163 4.60 6.28 19.41
CA ASP A 163 5.36 6.17 20.66
C ASP A 163 4.54 5.62 21.84
N SER A 164 3.22 5.47 21.69
CA SER A 164 2.36 4.96 22.74
C SER A 164 2.68 3.50 23.07
N GLU A 165 2.85 3.19 24.35
CA GLU A 165 3.01 1.81 24.81
C GLU A 165 1.80 0.93 24.46
N ASN A 166 0.60 1.51 24.43
CA ASN A 166 -0.62 0.78 24.06
C ASN A 166 -0.61 0.41 22.57
N VAL A 167 -0.35 1.38 21.70
CA VAL A 167 -0.21 1.16 20.24
C VAL A 167 0.87 0.13 19.96
N ARG A 168 2.06 0.29 20.56
CA ARG A 168 3.16 -0.68 20.42
C ARG A 168 2.76 -2.08 20.89
N GLY A 169 2.05 -2.18 22.02
CA GLY A 169 1.50 -3.44 22.53
C GLY A 169 0.55 -4.12 21.53
N ILE A 170 -0.31 -3.37 20.86
CA ILE A 170 -1.21 -3.88 19.82
C ILE A 170 -0.42 -4.34 18.58
N MET A 171 0.52 -3.53 18.10
CA MET A 171 1.35 -3.87 16.95
C MET A 171 2.21 -5.11 17.20
N LYS A 172 2.70 -5.29 18.43
CA LYS A 172 3.33 -6.54 18.84
C LYS A 172 2.40 -7.75 18.67
N LYS A 173 1.16 -7.68 19.15
CA LYS A 173 0.17 -8.76 18.97
C LYS A 173 -0.11 -9.03 17.49
N ARG A 174 -0.18 -7.98 16.64
CA ARG A 174 -0.35 -8.13 15.19
C ARG A 174 0.83 -8.86 14.54
N VAL A 175 2.07 -8.50 14.89
CA VAL A 175 3.27 -9.20 14.39
C VAL A 175 3.34 -10.65 14.90
N GLU A 176 2.97 -10.91 16.15
CA GLU A 176 2.86 -12.27 16.70
C GLU A 176 1.78 -13.09 15.96
N LEU A 177 0.62 -12.49 15.67
CA LEU A 177 -0.44 -13.12 14.86
C LEU A 177 0.05 -13.44 13.45
N ALA A 178 0.81 -12.55 12.80
CA ALA A 178 1.39 -12.82 11.49
C ALA A 178 2.30 -14.05 11.54
N LYS A 179 3.12 -14.17 12.58
CA LYS A 179 3.95 -15.36 12.79
C LYS A 179 3.11 -16.62 12.97
N ASP A 180 2.08 -16.58 13.81
CA ASP A 180 1.23 -17.73 14.13
C ASP A 180 0.43 -18.22 12.91
N LYS A 181 0.01 -17.30 12.04
CA LYS A 181 -0.65 -17.62 10.77
C LYS A 181 0.33 -18.11 9.69
N GLY A 182 1.63 -17.97 9.93
CA GLY A 182 2.67 -18.47 9.03
C GLY A 182 3.10 -17.49 7.96
N CYS A 183 2.86 -16.19 8.12
CA CYS A 183 3.39 -15.19 7.19
C CYS A 183 4.93 -15.28 7.11
N ASP A 184 5.51 -15.01 5.95
CA ASP A 184 6.95 -14.91 5.74
C ASP A 184 7.47 -13.48 6.01
N GLY A 185 6.59 -12.48 5.88
CA GLY A 185 6.87 -11.07 6.11
C GLY A 185 5.63 -10.28 6.53
N VAL A 186 5.85 -9.01 6.89
CA VAL A 186 4.78 -8.06 7.22
C VAL A 186 4.93 -6.77 6.44
N ASP A 187 3.80 -6.21 6.04
CA ASP A 187 3.67 -4.89 5.40
C ASP A 187 2.88 -3.95 6.32
N PRO A 188 3.55 -3.22 7.23
CA PRO A 188 2.90 -2.26 8.13
C PRO A 188 2.62 -0.94 7.39
N ASP A 189 1.34 -0.63 7.17
CA ASP A 189 0.91 0.59 6.48
C ASP A 189 0.95 1.84 7.37
N ASN A 190 0.79 3.02 6.75
CA ASN A 190 0.57 4.30 7.41
C ASN A 190 1.72 4.73 8.34
N VAL A 191 2.95 4.29 8.05
CA VAL A 191 4.16 4.67 8.81
C VAL A 191 4.69 6.05 8.44
N ASP A 192 4.01 6.76 7.56
CA ASP A 192 4.29 8.10 7.02
C ASP A 192 3.39 9.20 7.59
N GLY A 193 2.73 8.97 8.74
CA GLY A 193 1.86 9.97 9.37
C GLY A 193 2.53 11.32 9.63
N TYR A 194 3.87 11.39 9.70
CA TYR A 194 4.63 12.64 9.81
C TYR A 194 4.58 13.53 8.56
N GLN A 195 4.21 12.99 7.40
CA GLN A 195 4.00 13.73 6.15
C GLN A 195 2.55 14.23 6.00
N ASN A 196 1.68 13.91 6.97
CA ASN A 196 0.24 14.14 6.91
C ASN A 196 -0.25 15.03 8.07
N ASP A 197 -1.46 15.60 7.94
CA ASP A 197 -2.13 16.32 9.04
C ASP A 197 -2.66 15.35 10.11
N ASN A 198 -1.73 14.76 10.87
CA ASN A 198 -2.03 13.69 11.81
C ASN A 198 -2.65 14.16 13.14
N GLY A 199 -2.48 15.43 13.50
CA GLY A 199 -2.97 15.97 14.78
C GLY A 199 -2.23 15.48 16.04
N LEU A 200 -1.10 14.79 15.88
CA LEU A 200 -0.29 14.17 16.94
C LEU A 200 1.15 14.70 16.97
N SER A 201 1.49 15.64 16.09
CA SER A 201 2.86 16.15 15.91
C SER A 201 3.88 15.04 15.63
N LEU A 202 3.48 14.00 14.87
CA LEU A 202 4.42 12.97 14.41
C LEU A 202 5.55 13.60 13.57
N THR A 203 6.75 13.09 13.76
CA THR A 203 7.95 13.51 13.04
C THR A 203 8.57 12.31 12.31
N ALA A 204 9.48 12.55 11.37
CA ALA A 204 10.28 11.48 10.76
C ALA A 204 10.94 10.56 11.81
N ASN A 205 11.46 11.13 12.90
CA ASN A 205 12.05 10.38 14.01
C ASN A 205 11.02 9.51 14.77
N SER A 206 9.75 9.93 14.83
CA SER A 206 8.67 9.10 15.39
C SER A 206 8.53 7.81 14.59
N SER A 207 8.54 7.91 13.26
CA SER A 207 8.44 6.76 12.35
C SER A 207 9.72 5.93 12.31
N ILE A 208 10.92 6.53 12.29
CA ILE A 208 12.19 5.80 12.36
C ILE A 208 12.25 4.96 13.64
N ALA A 209 11.89 5.54 14.80
CA ALA A 209 11.85 4.81 16.06
C ALA A 209 10.79 3.69 16.08
N PHE A 210 9.67 3.89 15.37
CA PHE A 210 8.63 2.88 15.22
C PHE A 210 9.06 1.74 14.28
N MET A 211 9.71 2.04 13.16
CA MET A 211 10.29 1.03 12.26
C MET A 211 11.40 0.22 12.95
N GLN A 212 12.22 0.87 13.78
CA GLN A 212 13.18 0.17 14.64
C GLN A 212 12.47 -0.77 15.63
N TYR A 213 11.38 -0.31 16.25
CA TYR A 213 10.57 -1.12 17.15
C TYR A 213 9.99 -2.35 16.44
N LEU A 214 9.37 -2.18 15.27
CA LEU A 214 8.83 -3.27 14.46
C LEU A 214 9.93 -4.25 14.02
N SER A 215 11.10 -3.75 13.61
CA SER A 215 12.24 -4.60 13.25
C SER A 215 12.73 -5.47 14.42
N ASN A 216 12.72 -4.92 15.64
CA ASN A 216 13.06 -5.67 16.85
C ASN A 216 12.02 -6.75 17.20
N LEU A 217 10.76 -6.61 16.75
CA LEU A 217 9.72 -7.63 16.89
C LEU A 217 9.83 -8.72 15.81
N THR A 218 10.00 -8.31 14.55
CA THR A 218 9.97 -9.22 13.40
C THR A 218 11.23 -10.09 13.30
N SER A 219 12.39 -9.53 13.62
CA SER A 219 13.69 -10.23 13.55
C SER A 219 13.73 -11.55 14.34
N PRO A 220 13.40 -11.60 15.65
CA PRO A 220 13.39 -12.87 16.40
C PRO A 220 12.30 -13.84 15.94
N LEU A 221 11.24 -13.35 15.30
CA LEU A 221 10.15 -14.18 14.74
C LEU A 221 10.45 -14.67 13.32
N SER A 222 11.60 -14.31 12.76
CA SER A 222 12.03 -14.67 11.41
C SER A 222 11.08 -14.15 10.32
N LEU A 223 10.48 -12.98 10.55
CA LEU A 223 9.64 -12.27 9.59
C LEU A 223 10.47 -11.20 8.87
N THR A 224 10.31 -11.07 7.55
CA THR A 224 10.77 -9.88 6.83
C THR A 224 9.85 -8.69 7.15
N LEU A 225 10.35 -7.48 6.95
CA LEU A 225 9.67 -6.22 7.29
C LEU A 225 9.72 -5.29 6.08
N GLY A 226 8.57 -4.82 5.62
CA GLY A 226 8.44 -3.80 4.58
C GLY A 226 8.57 -2.37 5.11
N LEU A 227 8.91 -1.45 4.22
CA LEU A 227 8.61 -0.02 4.37
C LEU A 227 7.51 0.33 3.36
N LYS A 228 6.37 0.82 3.84
CA LYS A 228 5.28 1.29 2.99
C LYS A 228 5.40 2.79 2.78
N ASN A 229 5.55 3.23 1.54
CA ASN A 229 5.77 4.63 1.16
C ASN A 229 6.91 5.29 1.97
N ALA A 230 6.65 6.32 2.78
CA ALA A 230 7.60 6.91 3.73
C ALA A 230 9.03 7.17 3.17
N GLY A 231 9.11 7.70 1.94
CA GLY A 231 10.35 7.84 1.18
C GLY A 231 11.45 8.63 1.91
N ASP A 232 11.06 9.65 2.68
CA ASP A 232 12.01 10.55 3.36
C ASP A 232 12.88 9.86 4.42
N ILE A 233 12.40 8.74 5.00
CA ILE A 233 13.14 8.02 6.05
C ILE A 233 13.92 6.82 5.51
N ILE A 234 13.92 6.58 4.19
CA ILE A 234 14.65 5.46 3.57
C ILE A 234 16.11 5.43 4.02
N PRO A 235 16.90 6.52 3.99
CA PRO A 235 18.31 6.47 4.39
C PRO A 235 18.51 5.95 5.82
N ASP A 236 17.58 6.24 6.72
CA ASP A 236 17.64 5.87 8.13
C ASP A 236 17.18 4.42 8.39
N VAL A 237 16.13 3.96 7.70
CA VAL A 237 15.50 2.66 7.97
C VAL A 237 15.89 1.55 6.99
N LEU A 238 16.51 1.89 5.85
CA LEU A 238 16.93 0.91 4.84
C LEU A 238 17.71 -0.27 5.45
N PRO A 239 18.59 -0.13 6.45
CA PRO A 239 19.27 -1.27 7.06
C PRO A 239 18.38 -2.28 7.79
N VAL A 240 17.19 -1.88 8.25
CA VAL A 240 16.29 -2.71 9.10
C VAL A 240 15.07 -3.26 8.36
N VAL A 241 14.76 -2.74 7.17
CA VAL A 241 13.69 -3.22 6.28
C VAL A 241 14.23 -4.11 5.15
N HIS A 242 13.37 -4.89 4.52
CA HIS A 242 13.75 -5.96 3.58
C HIS A 242 13.21 -5.77 2.17
N PHE A 243 12.17 -4.95 2.03
CA PHE A 243 11.55 -4.56 0.77
C PHE A 243 10.84 -3.21 0.99
N SER A 244 10.51 -2.54 -0.11
CA SER A 244 9.57 -1.43 -0.11
C SER A 244 8.24 -1.90 -0.70
N VAL A 245 7.12 -1.46 -0.14
CA VAL A 245 5.86 -1.36 -0.87
C VAL A 245 5.65 0.11 -1.18
N ASN A 246 5.58 0.46 -2.46
CA ASN A 246 5.35 1.84 -2.87
C ASN A 246 4.09 1.93 -3.73
N GLU A 247 3.29 2.95 -3.44
CA GLU A 247 2.14 3.32 -4.23
C GLU A 247 2.43 4.62 -4.98
N GLN A 248 2.13 4.61 -6.27
CA GLN A 248 2.01 5.80 -7.09
C GLN A 248 3.28 6.62 -7.31
N CYS A 249 4.49 6.06 -7.18
CA CYS A 249 5.69 6.87 -7.40
C CYS A 249 5.80 7.44 -8.81
N VAL A 250 5.18 6.83 -9.82
CA VAL A 250 5.14 7.39 -11.18
C VAL A 250 4.18 8.56 -11.22
N GLU A 251 2.97 8.42 -10.66
CA GLU A 251 2.01 9.53 -10.60
C GLU A 251 2.59 10.72 -9.82
N MET A 252 3.35 10.45 -8.77
CA MET A 252 3.94 11.44 -7.86
C MET A 252 5.37 11.87 -8.24
N LYS A 253 5.98 11.23 -9.26
CA LYS A 253 7.34 11.51 -9.77
C LYS A 253 8.44 11.35 -8.71
N GLU A 254 8.33 10.32 -7.90
CA GLU A 254 9.22 10.06 -6.75
C GLU A 254 9.91 8.69 -6.81
N CYS A 255 9.83 7.97 -7.93
CA CYS A 255 10.40 6.61 -8.03
C CYS A 255 11.91 6.57 -7.76
N SER A 256 12.65 7.62 -8.14
CA SER A 256 14.08 7.75 -7.85
C SER A 256 14.41 7.65 -6.35
N THR A 257 13.52 8.13 -5.47
CA THR A 257 13.68 8.01 -4.00
C THR A 257 13.68 6.54 -3.56
N PHE A 258 12.80 5.73 -4.15
CA PHE A 258 12.66 4.31 -3.82
C PHE A 258 13.72 3.41 -4.50
N HIS A 259 14.43 3.91 -5.51
CA HIS A 259 15.49 3.16 -6.20
C HIS A 259 16.63 2.73 -5.25
N ALA A 260 16.81 3.43 -4.12
CA ALA A 260 17.74 3.04 -3.08
C ALA A 260 17.54 1.60 -2.56
N PHE A 261 16.33 1.05 -2.64
CA PHE A 261 16.08 -0.37 -2.33
C PHE A 261 16.73 -1.30 -3.36
N ILE A 262 16.59 -0.98 -4.65
CA ILE A 262 17.18 -1.75 -5.75
C ILE A 262 18.71 -1.72 -5.64
N ASP A 263 19.30 -0.55 -5.39
CA ASP A 263 20.74 -0.38 -5.15
C ASP A 263 21.23 -1.23 -3.95
N ALA A 264 20.39 -1.40 -2.92
CA ALA A 264 20.65 -2.25 -1.77
C ALA A 264 20.32 -3.74 -1.99
N GLY A 265 19.92 -4.14 -3.20
CA GLY A 265 19.55 -5.51 -3.55
C GLY A 265 18.23 -5.97 -2.95
N LYS A 266 17.30 -5.04 -2.68
CA LYS A 266 15.97 -5.27 -2.10
C LYS A 266 14.88 -4.90 -3.11
N PRO A 267 13.76 -5.63 -3.20
CA PRO A 267 12.70 -5.28 -4.12
C PRO A 267 11.94 -4.04 -3.68
N VAL A 268 11.42 -3.33 -4.69
CA VAL A 268 10.29 -2.42 -4.56
C VAL A 268 9.09 -3.12 -5.18
N PHE A 269 8.13 -3.49 -4.34
CA PHE A 269 6.82 -3.95 -4.73
C PHE A 269 5.97 -2.70 -5.02
N HIS A 270 5.82 -2.39 -6.30
CA HIS A 270 5.32 -1.11 -6.78
C HIS A 270 3.89 -1.22 -7.31
N ILE A 271 3.00 -0.35 -6.85
CA ILE A 271 1.59 -0.32 -7.22
C ILE A 271 1.29 1.00 -7.91
N GLU A 272 0.58 0.94 -9.04
CA GLU A 272 -0.05 2.11 -9.66
C GLU A 272 -1.54 1.89 -9.77
N TYR A 273 -2.30 2.99 -9.70
CA TYR A 273 -3.78 2.98 -9.77
C TYR A 273 -4.30 3.76 -10.98
N PRO A 274 -4.11 3.27 -12.22
CA PRO A 274 -4.56 3.98 -13.41
C PRO A 274 -6.08 4.15 -13.43
N GLU A 275 -6.54 5.28 -13.96
CA GLU A 275 -7.96 5.45 -14.27
C GLU A 275 -8.46 4.31 -15.17
N ASN A 276 -9.67 3.82 -14.89
CA ASN A 276 -10.32 2.71 -15.58
C ASN A 276 -9.67 1.33 -15.36
N ALA A 277 -8.79 1.17 -14.36
CA ALA A 277 -8.31 -0.14 -13.94
C ALA A 277 -9.50 -1.09 -13.67
N GLY A 278 -9.51 -2.23 -14.36
CA GLY A 278 -10.58 -3.23 -14.25
C GLY A 278 -11.96 -2.80 -14.76
N GLU A 279 -12.08 -1.72 -15.53
CA GLU A 279 -13.36 -1.32 -16.15
C GLU A 279 -13.68 -2.13 -17.42
N GLY A 280 -14.89 -2.71 -17.47
CA GLY A 280 -15.44 -3.45 -18.61
C GLY A 280 -16.13 -4.74 -18.18
N GLU A 281 -17.10 -5.24 -18.97
CA GLU A 281 -17.87 -6.46 -18.62
C GLU A 281 -17.03 -7.75 -18.58
N ASN A 282 -15.77 -7.72 -19.08
CA ASN A 282 -14.88 -8.88 -19.18
C ASN A 282 -13.42 -8.58 -18.77
N GLU A 283 -13.17 -7.64 -17.84
CA GLU A 283 -11.81 -7.43 -17.31
C GLU A 283 -10.78 -7.09 -18.40
N ASN A 284 -11.17 -6.26 -19.38
CA ASN A 284 -10.23 -5.84 -20.41
C ASN A 284 -9.09 -5.06 -19.76
N GLY A 285 -7.86 -5.33 -20.19
CA GLY A 285 -6.69 -4.57 -19.77
C GLY A 285 -6.80 -3.10 -20.13
N LEU A 286 -5.96 -2.31 -19.48
CA LEU A 286 -5.77 -0.90 -19.72
C LEU A 286 -5.31 -0.66 -21.17
N LYS A 287 -5.47 0.57 -21.64
CA LYS A 287 -4.93 0.94 -22.94
C LYS A 287 -3.40 0.87 -22.89
N LYS A 288 -2.78 0.44 -24.00
CA LYS A 288 -1.33 0.29 -24.12
C LYS A 288 -0.53 1.53 -23.73
N ASP A 289 -1.04 2.72 -24.04
CA ASP A 289 -0.41 4.00 -23.68
C ASP A 289 -0.48 4.27 -22.17
N VAL A 290 -1.58 3.87 -21.51
CA VAL A 290 -1.71 3.90 -20.05
C VAL A 290 -0.72 2.93 -19.40
N VAL A 291 -0.66 1.68 -19.86
CA VAL A 291 0.33 0.71 -19.36
C VAL A 291 1.75 1.24 -19.57
N SER A 292 2.06 1.80 -20.76
CA SER A 292 3.37 2.36 -21.07
C SER A 292 3.76 3.56 -20.19
N LYS A 293 2.79 4.38 -19.74
CA LYS A 293 3.04 5.48 -18.79
C LYS A 293 3.60 4.94 -17.48
N TYR A 294 2.93 3.96 -16.88
CA TYR A 294 3.25 3.43 -15.55
C TYR A 294 4.37 2.37 -15.56
N CYS A 295 4.56 1.70 -16.69
CA CYS A 295 5.57 0.66 -16.88
C CYS A 295 6.81 1.14 -17.67
N GLY A 296 6.87 2.41 -18.06
CA GLY A 296 8.07 3.01 -18.62
C GLY A 296 9.22 3.11 -17.60
N THR A 297 10.35 3.67 -18.04
CA THR A 297 11.54 3.95 -17.21
C THR A 297 12.08 5.37 -17.46
N SER A 298 11.23 6.25 -17.99
CA SER A 298 11.58 7.61 -18.40
C SER A 298 10.43 8.57 -18.12
N GLY A 299 10.72 9.87 -18.03
CA GLY A 299 9.71 10.87 -17.71
C GLY A 299 9.24 10.68 -16.27
N ASP A 300 7.93 10.62 -16.07
CA ASP A 300 7.35 10.45 -14.73
C ASP A 300 7.74 9.11 -14.07
N ALA A 301 8.12 8.09 -14.87
CA ALA A 301 8.57 6.79 -14.39
C ALA A 301 10.10 6.66 -14.25
N GLU A 302 10.84 7.77 -14.31
CA GLU A 302 12.29 7.78 -14.09
C GLU A 302 12.64 7.24 -12.69
N GLY A 303 13.63 6.34 -12.61
CA GLY A 303 14.06 5.70 -11.37
C GLY A 303 13.32 4.40 -11.01
N ARG A 304 12.31 4.01 -11.78
CA ARG A 304 11.52 2.77 -11.57
C ARG A 304 12.25 1.48 -12.02
N ASP A 305 13.43 1.59 -12.65
CA ASP A 305 14.17 0.43 -13.14
C ASP A 305 14.35 -0.64 -12.05
N GLY A 306 13.97 -1.89 -12.35
CA GLY A 306 14.04 -3.01 -11.40
C GLY A 306 12.86 -3.13 -10.42
N PHE A 307 11.88 -2.23 -10.45
CA PHE A 307 10.69 -2.37 -9.58
C PHE A 307 9.79 -3.49 -10.09
N SER A 308 9.19 -4.20 -9.14
CA SER A 308 8.16 -5.20 -9.42
C SER A 308 6.81 -4.50 -9.46
N THR A 309 6.37 -4.07 -10.64
CA THR A 309 5.14 -3.27 -10.79
C THR A 309 3.90 -4.12 -11.00
N VAL A 310 2.82 -3.75 -10.32
CA VAL A 310 1.44 -4.16 -10.60
C VAL A 310 0.58 -2.92 -10.83
N LEU A 311 -0.31 -3.00 -11.83
CA LEU A 311 -1.38 -2.02 -12.03
C LEU A 311 -2.64 -2.59 -11.38
N LYS A 312 -3.26 -1.81 -10.48
CA LYS A 312 -4.34 -2.28 -9.61
C LYS A 312 -5.54 -1.34 -9.65
N LYS A 313 -6.68 -1.85 -9.22
CA LYS A 313 -7.79 -1.00 -8.76
C LYS A 313 -7.44 -0.43 -7.38
N MET A 314 -7.98 0.74 -7.07
CA MET A 314 -7.78 1.38 -5.76
C MET A 314 -8.30 0.53 -4.60
N ASP A 315 -9.32 -0.31 -4.82
CA ASP A 315 -9.82 -1.21 -3.77
C ASP A 315 -8.93 -2.44 -3.56
N LEU A 316 -7.85 -2.64 -4.34
CA LEU A 316 -6.93 -3.78 -4.17
C LEU A 316 -7.64 -5.15 -4.15
N ASP A 317 -8.64 -5.32 -5.01
CA ASP A 317 -9.31 -6.60 -5.23
C ASP A 317 -8.41 -7.63 -5.98
N GLY A 318 -9.02 -8.72 -6.42
CA GLY A 318 -8.31 -9.79 -7.12
C GLY A 318 -7.70 -9.40 -8.47
N TRP A 319 -8.14 -8.32 -9.12
CA TRP A 319 -7.69 -7.92 -10.46
C TRP A 319 -6.29 -7.34 -10.46
N VAL A 320 -5.47 -7.71 -11.43
CA VAL A 320 -4.15 -7.12 -11.65
C VAL A 320 -3.81 -7.09 -13.13
N GLU A 321 -3.10 -6.05 -13.55
CA GLU A 321 -2.43 -6.02 -14.84
C GLU A 321 -0.94 -5.77 -14.66
N TYR A 322 -0.12 -6.54 -15.37
CA TYR A 322 1.34 -6.46 -15.32
C TYR A 322 1.89 -5.63 -16.49
N CYS A 323 3.17 -5.24 -16.39
CA CYS A 323 3.84 -4.44 -17.41
C CYS A 323 4.06 -5.16 -18.77
N ASP A 324 3.85 -6.48 -18.83
CA ASP A 324 3.79 -7.24 -20.07
C ASP A 324 2.36 -7.29 -20.68
N GLU A 325 1.47 -6.41 -20.20
CA GLU A 325 0.04 -6.29 -20.58
C GLU A 325 -0.79 -7.53 -20.20
N LYS A 326 -0.26 -8.41 -19.35
CA LYS A 326 -1.01 -9.57 -18.87
C LYS A 326 -1.97 -9.17 -17.77
N VAL A 327 -3.26 -9.39 -18.03
CA VAL A 327 -4.33 -9.24 -17.03
C VAL A 327 -4.63 -10.59 -16.39
N GLU A 328 -4.68 -10.61 -15.06
CA GLU A 328 -5.04 -11.80 -14.29
C GLU A 328 -5.96 -11.41 -13.13
N VAL A 329 -6.82 -12.35 -12.71
CA VAL A 329 -7.72 -12.14 -11.57
C VAL A 329 -7.58 -13.27 -10.58
N THR A 330 -7.19 -12.91 -9.36
CA THR A 330 -7.20 -13.79 -8.20
C THR A 330 -8.64 -13.99 -7.76
N ALA A 331 -9.09 -15.25 -7.65
CA ALA A 331 -10.42 -15.52 -7.13
C ALA A 331 -10.52 -15.07 -5.66
N VAL A 332 -11.52 -14.25 -5.33
CA VAL A 332 -11.78 -13.76 -3.97
C VAL A 332 -13.21 -14.04 -3.56
N ASN A 333 -13.51 -14.10 -2.25
CA ASN A 333 -14.89 -14.20 -1.79
C ASN A 333 -15.64 -12.91 -2.08
N GLN A 334 -16.81 -13.02 -2.72
CA GLN A 334 -17.68 -11.85 -2.86
C GLN A 334 -18.35 -11.58 -1.52
N THR A 335 -18.01 -10.46 -0.88
CA THR A 335 -18.90 -9.87 0.11
C THR A 335 -20.10 -9.28 -0.61
N THR A 336 -21.30 -9.72 -0.23
CA THR A 336 -22.54 -9.09 -0.69
C THR A 336 -22.61 -7.71 -0.03
N THR A 337 -22.05 -6.68 -0.67
CA THR A 337 -22.13 -5.31 -0.15
C THR A 337 -23.57 -4.83 -0.26
N THR A 338 -24.35 -5.01 0.81
CA THR A 338 -25.41 -4.04 1.11
C THR A 338 -24.70 -2.72 1.37
N ALA A 339 -25.11 -1.68 0.65
CA ALA A 339 -24.46 -0.37 0.48
C ALA A 339 -24.34 0.49 1.76
N THR A 340 -23.96 -0.09 2.91
CA THR A 340 -23.80 0.59 4.19
C THR A 340 -22.50 0.29 4.94
N ASP A 341 -21.74 -0.75 4.57
CA ASP A 341 -20.41 -0.98 5.16
C ASP A 341 -19.33 -0.49 4.19
N GLY A 342 -18.92 0.75 4.37
CA GLY A 342 -17.86 1.41 3.60
C GLY A 342 -16.46 0.95 3.98
N LYS A 343 -16.20 -0.36 4.03
CA LYS A 343 -14.84 -0.90 4.17
C LYS A 343 -14.19 -0.86 2.78
N ARG A 344 -13.50 0.25 2.49
CA ARG A 344 -12.50 0.33 1.42
C ARG A 344 -11.15 0.13 2.10
N VAL A 345 -10.33 -0.74 1.51
CA VAL A 345 -8.97 -1.03 1.98
C VAL A 345 -7.98 -0.02 1.45
#